data_AF-A0A7J8IFI7-F1
#
_entry.id   AF-A0A7J8IFI7-F1
#
_cell.length_a   1.000
_cell.length_b   1.000
_cell.length_c   1.000
_cell.angle_alpha   90.00
_cell.angle_beta   90.00
_cell.angle_gamma   90.00
#
_symmetry.space_group_name_H-M   'P 1'
#
loop_
_entity.id
_entity.type
_entity.pdbx_description
1 polymer ?
#
loop_
_entity_poly.entity_id
_entity_poly.type
_entity_poly.pdbx_seq_one_letter_code
_entity_poly.pdbx_strand_id
1 'polypeptide(L)'
;MALRAVWLISHEPGTPLGGTVRFSRRYPTVEKRARVFNGASYVSIPEDGPFLKSLLFELRLLDEDKDFMESRDSCSRINKTSVYGLPVGGEELWPVVAFLKNGTVYACVPLVEQTLSPRPPLISISAVSQGFELLFGIQDFLYSGQKNDTELNTKLSQLPDLLLHACPFGTLLDANLQHSLDSINFASVTHPQKQPAWKAGTYKGKPQVSISITEKVKSMQYDKQDIADTWQVVGTVTCKVSFFSGTCITITLNYEKENLLTFTLYCYMTF
;
A
#
# COMPACT_ATOMS: atom_id res chain seq x y z
N MET A 1 12.77 -4.50 -5.48
CA MET A 1 12.15 -3.35 -6.17
C MET A 1 12.01 -2.23 -5.18
N ALA A 2 11.89 -0.98 -5.62
CA ALA A 2 12.09 0.16 -4.74
C ALA A 2 11.14 1.31 -5.05
N LEU A 3 11.00 2.21 -4.09
CA LEU A 3 10.21 3.43 -4.17
C LEU A 3 11.14 4.63 -4.27
N ARG A 4 10.83 5.55 -5.19
CA ARG A 4 11.56 6.79 -5.39
C ARG A 4 11.22 7.81 -4.32
N ALA A 5 9.94 7.88 -3.93
CA ALA A 5 9.47 8.77 -2.86
C ALA A 5 8.09 8.35 -2.32
N VAL A 6 7.76 8.86 -1.14
CA VAL A 6 6.51 8.61 -0.38
C VAL A 6 6.02 9.93 0.21
N TRP A 7 4.70 10.14 0.20
CA TRP A 7 4.02 11.31 0.78
C TRP A 7 2.78 10.91 1.57
N LEU A 8 2.53 11.65 2.64
CA LEU A 8 1.24 11.70 3.34
C LEU A 8 0.74 13.14 3.31
N ILE A 9 -0.45 13.32 2.78
CA ILE A 9 -1.06 14.62 2.56
C ILE A 9 -2.39 14.67 3.31
N SER A 10 -2.55 15.63 4.22
CA SER A 10 -3.84 15.95 4.82
C SER A 10 -4.70 16.63 3.78
N HIS A 11 -5.92 16.14 3.55
CA HIS A 11 -6.90 16.81 2.70
C HIS A 11 -7.74 17.75 3.56
N GLU A 12 -7.69 19.04 3.24
CA GLU A 12 -8.34 20.11 4.00
C GLU A 12 -9.28 20.87 3.07
N PRO A 13 -10.54 20.39 2.92
CA PRO A 13 -11.49 21.00 1.99
C PRO A 13 -11.77 22.46 2.38
N GLY A 14 -11.87 23.34 1.39
CA GLY A 14 -12.10 24.78 1.58
C GLY A 14 -10.85 25.61 1.91
N THR A 15 -9.65 25.01 1.96
CA THR A 15 -8.39 25.77 2.03
C THR A 15 -7.89 26.12 0.62
N PRO A 16 -7.20 27.27 0.42
CA PRO A 16 -6.73 27.68 -0.90
C PRO A 16 -5.70 26.71 -1.52
N LEU A 17 -5.10 25.82 -0.72
CA LEU A 17 -4.16 24.80 -1.17
C LEU A 17 -4.80 23.41 -1.32
N GLY A 18 -6.05 23.22 -0.85
CA GLY A 18 -6.78 21.95 -0.84
C GLY A 18 -6.20 20.87 0.10
N GLY A 19 -5.03 21.09 0.70
CA GLY A 19 -4.40 20.15 1.62
C GLY A 19 -2.99 20.59 2.04
N THR A 20 -2.40 19.81 2.96
CA THR A 20 -1.07 20.05 3.53
C THR A 20 -0.23 18.78 3.52
N VAL A 21 1.05 18.87 3.15
CA VAL A 21 1.98 17.73 3.23
C VAL A 21 2.37 17.52 4.69
N ARG A 22 1.96 16.39 5.27
CA ARG A 22 2.25 16.01 6.67
C ARG A 22 3.56 15.25 6.80
N PHE A 23 3.91 14.51 5.76
CA PHE A 23 5.15 13.74 5.68
C PHE A 23 5.57 13.59 4.22
N SER A 24 6.86 13.74 3.95
CA SER A 24 7.45 13.41 2.66
C SER A 24 8.82 12.76 2.86
N ARG A 25 9.13 11.75 2.05
CA ARG A 25 10.44 11.12 2.02
C ARG A 25 10.84 10.81 0.58
N ARG A 26 12.05 11.24 0.21
CA ARG A 26 12.66 10.96 -1.09
C ARG A 26 13.82 9.99 -0.88
N TYR A 27 14.05 9.11 -1.86
CA TYR A 27 15.15 8.13 -1.84
C TYR A 27 16.14 8.44 -2.97
N PRO A 28 17.18 9.25 -2.71
CA PRO A 28 18.12 9.69 -3.75
C PRO A 28 18.83 8.54 -4.48
N THR A 29 19.06 7.42 -3.79
CA THR A 29 19.64 6.20 -4.38
C THR A 29 18.75 5.62 -5.46
N VAL A 30 17.44 5.54 -5.21
CA VAL A 30 16.46 5.04 -6.17
C VAL A 30 16.26 6.04 -7.29
N GLU A 31 16.33 7.34 -6.99
CA GLU A 31 16.23 8.39 -8.00
C GLU A 31 17.36 8.33 -9.03
N LYS A 32 18.59 8.05 -8.58
CA LYS A 32 19.72 7.79 -9.48
C LYS A 32 19.48 6.57 -10.36
N ARG A 33 18.91 5.49 -9.80
CA ARG A 33 18.57 4.27 -10.56
C ARG A 33 17.48 4.54 -11.60
N ALA A 34 16.45 5.31 -11.24
CA ALA A 34 15.40 5.73 -12.17
C ALA A 34 15.98 6.47 -13.37
N ARG A 35 16.91 7.41 -13.13
CA ARG A 35 17.60 8.11 -14.23
C ARG A 35 18.33 7.16 -15.18
N VAL A 36 18.96 6.11 -14.65
CA VAL A 36 19.66 5.11 -15.45
C VAL A 36 18.68 4.25 -16.27
N PHE A 37 17.59 3.76 -15.66
CA PHE A 37 16.63 2.88 -16.34
C PHE A 37 15.73 3.61 -17.34
N ASN A 38 15.26 4.81 -16.98
CA ASN A 38 14.25 5.54 -17.75
C ASN A 38 14.86 6.50 -18.78
N GLY A 39 16.16 6.80 -18.71
CA GLY A 39 16.92 7.51 -19.73
C GLY A 39 16.28 8.84 -20.14
N ALA A 40 15.99 9.01 -21.43
CA ALA A 40 15.35 10.21 -21.97
C ALA A 40 13.88 10.41 -21.53
N SER A 41 13.23 9.37 -21.02
CA SER A 41 11.86 9.45 -20.47
C SER A 41 11.85 9.60 -18.95
N TYR A 42 13.00 9.82 -18.33
CA TYR A 42 13.09 10.08 -16.90
C TYR A 42 12.54 11.46 -16.56
N VAL A 43 11.61 11.49 -15.60
CA VAL A 43 11.07 12.73 -15.00
C VAL A 43 11.50 12.78 -13.54
N SER A 44 12.12 13.87 -13.10
CA SER A 44 12.60 14.02 -11.73
C SER A 44 11.46 14.19 -10.73
N ILE A 45 11.66 13.73 -9.49
CA ILE A 45 10.68 13.96 -8.41
C ILE A 45 10.57 15.47 -8.13
N PRO A 46 9.36 16.08 -8.24
CA PRO A 46 9.16 17.48 -7.92
C PRO A 46 9.29 17.79 -6.43
N GLU A 47 9.36 19.09 -6.12
CA GLU A 47 9.16 19.63 -4.78
C GLU A 47 7.74 19.36 -4.26
N ASP A 48 7.55 19.44 -2.95
CA ASP A 48 6.30 19.06 -2.27
C ASP A 48 5.10 19.90 -2.72
N GLY A 49 5.27 21.21 -2.97
CA GLY A 49 4.20 22.09 -3.43
C GLY A 49 3.66 21.75 -4.82
N PRO A 50 4.52 21.71 -5.87
CA PRO A 50 4.10 21.29 -7.22
C PRO A 50 3.51 19.88 -7.27
N PHE A 51 4.07 18.95 -6.49
CA PHE A 51 3.53 17.59 -6.36
C PHE A 51 2.11 17.61 -5.79
N LEU A 52 1.92 18.27 -4.65
CA LEU A 52 0.64 18.41 -3.96
C LEU A 52 -0.44 18.95 -4.90
N LYS A 53 -0.16 20.07 -5.58
CA LYS A 53 -1.12 20.69 -6.49
C LYS A 53 -1.52 19.75 -7.63
N SER A 54 -0.53 19.09 -8.24
CA SER A 54 -0.77 18.18 -9.38
C SER A 54 -1.55 16.94 -8.96
N LEU A 55 -1.27 16.40 -7.77
CA LEU A 55 -1.96 15.24 -7.24
C LEU A 55 -3.41 15.55 -6.83
N LEU A 56 -3.65 16.64 -6.10
CA LEU A 56 -5.01 17.05 -5.72
C LEU A 56 -5.87 17.38 -6.94
N PHE A 57 -5.26 17.95 -7.98
CA PHE A 57 -5.90 18.16 -9.27
C PHE A 57 -6.39 16.86 -9.91
N GLU A 58 -5.52 15.85 -10.01
CA GLU A 58 -5.86 14.53 -10.58
C GLU A 58 -6.89 13.79 -9.71
N LEU A 59 -6.85 13.96 -8.39
CA LEU A 59 -7.82 13.36 -7.46
C LEU A 59 -9.17 14.11 -7.37
N ARG A 60 -9.33 15.23 -8.10
CA ARG A 60 -10.53 16.11 -8.03
C ARG A 60 -10.81 16.63 -6.62
N LEU A 61 -9.75 16.95 -5.87
CA LEU A 61 -9.81 17.47 -4.50
C LEU A 61 -9.49 18.98 -4.40
N LEU A 62 -9.20 19.63 -5.53
CA LEU A 62 -9.12 21.08 -5.59
C LEU A 62 -10.52 21.64 -5.82
N ASP A 63 -10.93 22.60 -4.99
CA ASP A 63 -12.08 23.47 -5.24
C ASP A 63 -11.75 24.39 -6.43
N GLU A 64 -11.95 23.87 -7.64
CA GLU A 64 -12.16 24.73 -8.78
C GLU A 64 -13.57 24.44 -9.30
N ASP A 65 -14.41 25.48 -9.33
CA ASP A 65 -15.70 25.58 -10.04
C ASP A 65 -15.58 25.35 -11.57
N LYS A 66 -14.51 24.69 -12.03
CA LYS A 66 -14.28 24.40 -13.43
C LYS A 66 -14.96 23.09 -13.80
N ASP A 67 -16.07 23.28 -14.51
CA ASP A 67 -16.70 22.29 -15.37
C ASP A 67 -15.66 21.50 -16.16
N PHE A 68 -15.91 20.18 -16.27
CA PHE A 68 -15.25 19.19 -17.13
C PHE A 68 -13.91 19.60 -17.77
N MET A 69 -12.82 18.92 -17.37
CA MET A 69 -11.53 19.04 -18.02
C MET A 69 -11.20 17.81 -18.85
N GLU A 70 -11.08 17.96 -20.16
CA GLU A 70 -10.85 16.82 -21.08
C GLU A 70 -9.63 15.97 -20.70
N SER A 71 -8.52 16.59 -20.29
CA SER A 71 -7.31 15.86 -19.88
C SER A 71 -7.51 14.97 -18.66
N ARG A 72 -8.50 15.25 -17.80
CA ARG A 72 -8.80 14.53 -16.55
C ARG A 72 -10.08 13.70 -16.64
N ASP A 73 -11.12 14.23 -17.28
CA ASP A 73 -12.50 13.78 -17.21
C ASP A 73 -12.98 13.04 -18.47
N SER A 74 -12.17 13.00 -19.52
CA SER A 74 -12.50 12.27 -20.75
C SER A 74 -12.72 10.78 -20.50
N CYS A 75 -13.72 10.20 -21.15
CA CYS A 75 -14.01 8.77 -21.11
C CYS A 75 -12.91 7.89 -21.74
N SER A 76 -11.91 8.50 -22.40
CA SER A 76 -10.71 7.80 -22.89
C SER A 76 -9.81 7.31 -21.74
N ARG A 77 -9.89 7.95 -20.55
CA ARG A 77 -9.19 7.49 -19.34
C ARG A 77 -10.06 6.47 -18.61
N ILE A 78 -9.59 5.22 -18.56
CA ILE A 78 -10.18 4.20 -17.69
C ILE A 78 -9.75 4.51 -16.25
N ASN A 79 -10.54 5.32 -15.56
CA ASN A 79 -10.28 5.78 -14.19
C ASN A 79 -10.60 4.69 -13.14
N LYS A 80 -10.06 3.47 -13.33
CA LYS A 80 -10.30 2.31 -12.46
C LYS A 80 -9.10 1.96 -11.58
N THR A 81 -7.97 2.65 -11.72
CA THR A 81 -6.72 2.31 -11.03
C THR A 81 -6.24 3.47 -10.18
N SER A 82 -5.81 3.19 -8.95
CA SER A 82 -5.14 4.14 -8.05
C SER A 82 -3.70 4.47 -8.48
N VAL A 83 -3.44 4.51 -9.80
CA VAL A 83 -2.14 4.77 -10.42
C VAL A 83 -2.32 5.86 -11.47
N TYR A 84 -1.59 6.96 -11.31
CA TYR A 84 -1.75 8.19 -12.07
C TYR A 84 -0.46 8.59 -12.78
N GLY A 85 -0.60 9.39 -13.84
CA GLY A 85 0.49 10.19 -14.39
C GLY A 85 0.25 11.65 -14.01
N LEU A 86 1.21 12.27 -13.34
CA LEU A 86 1.08 13.66 -12.88
C LEU A 86 1.83 14.60 -13.82
N PRO A 87 1.21 15.67 -14.34
CA PRO A 87 1.94 16.67 -15.11
C PRO A 87 2.87 17.47 -14.19
N VAL A 88 4.18 17.41 -14.44
CA VAL A 88 5.23 18.08 -13.67
C VAL A 88 6.17 18.79 -14.65
N GLY A 89 6.14 20.13 -14.66
CA GLY A 89 7.09 20.92 -15.45
C GLY A 89 7.01 20.73 -16.97
N GLY A 90 5.86 20.28 -17.50
CA GLY A 90 5.68 19.99 -18.92
C GLY A 90 5.97 18.53 -19.30
N GLU A 91 6.51 17.74 -18.38
CA GLU A 91 6.64 16.29 -18.49
C GLU A 91 5.60 15.59 -17.61
N GLU A 92 5.50 14.26 -17.71
CA GLU A 92 4.54 13.48 -16.95
C GLU A 92 5.24 12.49 -16.03
N LEU A 93 5.15 12.73 -14.72
CA LEU A 93 5.66 11.83 -13.70
C LEU A 93 4.73 10.62 -13.60
N TRP A 94 5.22 9.46 -14.05
CA TRP A 94 4.49 8.21 -14.00
C TRP A 94 5.43 7.05 -13.65
N PRO A 95 4.97 6.03 -12.90
CA PRO A 95 3.67 5.92 -12.22
C PRO A 95 3.67 6.64 -10.86
N VAL A 96 2.52 7.21 -10.48
CA VAL A 96 2.25 7.68 -9.13
C VAL A 96 1.11 6.86 -8.55
N VAL A 97 1.39 6.11 -7.48
CA VAL A 97 0.35 5.36 -6.76
C VAL A 97 -0.24 6.28 -5.71
N ALA A 98 -1.56 6.47 -5.71
CA ALA A 98 -2.20 7.31 -4.70
C ALA A 98 -3.64 6.89 -4.38
N PHE A 99 -4.07 7.10 -3.14
CA PHE A 99 -5.47 6.94 -2.74
C PHE A 99 -5.82 7.83 -1.54
N LEU A 100 -7.09 8.21 -1.44
CA LEU A 100 -7.64 8.96 -0.31
C LEU A 100 -8.29 8.01 0.68
N LYS A 101 -7.90 8.11 1.96
CA LYS A 101 -8.53 7.36 3.05
C LYS A 101 -8.52 8.19 4.33
N ASN A 102 -9.66 8.24 5.02
CA ASN A 102 -9.81 8.94 6.31
C ASN A 102 -9.33 10.42 6.27
N GLY A 103 -9.57 11.13 5.16
CA GLY A 103 -9.11 12.52 4.99
C GLY A 103 -7.62 12.68 4.73
N THR A 104 -6.87 11.59 4.55
CA THR A 104 -5.44 11.61 4.19
C THR A 104 -5.23 10.98 2.83
N VAL A 105 -4.49 11.66 1.96
CA VAL A 105 -4.01 11.12 0.68
C VAL A 105 -2.66 10.44 0.93
N TYR A 106 -2.61 9.16 0.62
CA TYR A 106 -1.43 8.30 0.66
C TYR A 106 -0.87 8.24 -0.75
N ALA A 107 0.39 8.62 -0.95
CA ALA A 107 0.99 8.60 -2.28
C ALA A 107 2.44 8.11 -2.28
N CYS A 108 2.84 7.42 -3.34
CA CYS A 108 4.24 7.06 -3.58
C CYS A 108 4.55 7.01 -5.08
N VAL A 109 5.83 7.15 -5.41
CA VAL A 109 6.34 7.01 -6.76
C VAL A 109 7.21 5.75 -6.81
N PRO A 110 6.73 4.63 -7.35
CA PRO A 110 7.55 3.43 -7.49
C PRO A 110 8.62 3.57 -8.60
N LEU A 111 9.70 2.80 -8.46
CA LEU A 111 10.71 2.66 -9.50
C LEU A 111 10.21 1.74 -10.60
N VAL A 112 10.35 2.17 -11.86
CA VAL A 112 10.14 1.32 -13.04
C VAL A 112 11.49 0.95 -13.62
N GLU A 113 11.85 -0.32 -13.51
CA GLU A 113 13.15 -0.86 -13.95
C GLU A 113 13.16 -1.21 -15.45
N GLN A 114 12.54 -0.35 -16.27
CA GLN A 114 12.41 -0.51 -17.72
C GLN A 114 12.11 0.84 -18.40
N THR A 115 12.13 0.87 -19.74
CA THR A 115 11.78 2.08 -20.50
C THR A 115 10.30 2.46 -20.30
N LEU A 116 10.02 3.76 -20.23
CA LEU A 116 8.67 4.30 -20.03
C LEU A 116 7.95 4.62 -21.35
N SER A 117 8.67 4.59 -22.47
CA SER A 117 8.16 4.87 -23.81
C SER A 117 8.41 3.64 -24.71
N PRO A 118 7.37 2.86 -25.07
CA PRO A 118 5.98 2.95 -24.60
C PRO A 118 5.79 2.53 -23.13
N ARG A 119 4.67 2.93 -22.53
CA ARG A 119 4.36 2.59 -21.12
C ARG A 119 4.21 1.08 -20.94
N PRO A 120 4.90 0.48 -19.97
CA PRO A 120 4.71 -0.92 -19.68
C PRO A 120 3.38 -1.21 -18.98
N PRO A 121 2.81 -2.42 -19.14
CA PRO A 121 1.62 -2.82 -18.41
C PRO A 121 1.83 -2.75 -16.89
N LEU A 122 0.87 -2.19 -16.14
CA LEU A 122 0.98 -2.06 -14.68
C LEU A 122 1.27 -3.40 -13.96
N ILE A 123 0.74 -4.51 -14.50
CA ILE A 123 0.96 -5.86 -13.96
C ILE A 123 2.42 -6.32 -14.04
N SER A 124 3.23 -5.77 -14.96
CA SER A 124 4.66 -6.10 -15.03
C SER A 124 5.51 -5.29 -14.05
N ILE A 125 4.94 -4.28 -13.40
CA ILE A 125 5.65 -3.35 -12.52
C ILE A 125 5.34 -3.73 -11.06
N SER A 126 6.00 -4.74 -10.52
CA SER A 126 5.75 -5.19 -9.14
C SER A 126 6.10 -4.14 -8.07
N ALA A 127 6.87 -3.09 -8.41
CA ALA A 127 7.08 -1.93 -7.54
C ALA A 127 5.77 -1.17 -7.26
N VAL A 128 4.78 -1.21 -8.16
CA VAL A 128 3.44 -0.66 -7.93
C VAL A 128 2.74 -1.40 -6.78
N SER A 129 2.77 -2.74 -6.81
CA SER A 129 2.20 -3.56 -5.74
C SER A 129 2.90 -3.32 -4.39
N GLN A 130 4.24 -3.22 -4.39
CA GLN A 130 5.00 -2.86 -3.18
C GLN A 130 4.68 -1.45 -2.69
N GLY A 131 4.42 -0.52 -3.61
CA GLY A 131 3.94 0.82 -3.28
C GLY A 131 2.61 0.78 -2.52
N PHE A 132 1.64 0.00 -2.99
CA PHE A 132 0.39 -0.21 -2.26
C PHE A 132 0.61 -0.87 -0.90
N GLU A 133 1.43 -1.92 -0.85
CA GLU A 133 1.73 -2.64 0.37
C GLU A 133 2.30 -1.71 1.45
N LEU A 134 3.26 -0.85 1.09
CA LEU A 134 3.80 0.15 2.01
C LEU A 134 2.73 1.16 2.45
N LEU A 135 1.96 1.73 1.51
CA LEU A 135 0.97 2.75 1.84
C LEU A 135 -0.13 2.20 2.76
N PHE A 136 -0.56 0.96 2.55
CA PHE A 136 -1.47 0.27 3.46
C PHE A 136 -0.82 -0.01 4.82
N GLY A 137 0.44 -0.45 4.86
CA GLY A 137 1.18 -0.62 6.11
C GLY A 137 1.30 0.68 6.92
N ILE A 138 1.55 1.81 6.25
CA ILE A 138 1.54 3.15 6.89
C ILE A 138 0.14 3.49 7.40
N GLN A 139 -0.90 3.27 6.60
CA GLN A 139 -2.27 3.51 6.99
C GLN A 139 -2.65 2.71 8.24
N ASP A 140 -2.34 1.41 8.26
CA ASP A 140 -2.65 0.52 9.37
C ASP A 140 -1.89 0.92 10.63
N PHE A 141 -0.62 1.30 10.52
CA PHE A 141 0.17 1.82 11.63
C PHE A 141 -0.42 3.11 12.21
N LEU A 142 -0.73 4.09 11.36
CA LEU A 142 -1.29 5.37 11.82
C LEU A 142 -2.63 5.17 12.53
N TYR A 143 -3.49 4.31 12.00
CA TYR A 143 -4.84 4.07 12.51
C TYR A 143 -4.99 2.88 13.47
N SER A 144 -3.89 2.27 13.92
CA SER A 144 -3.97 1.20 14.91
C SER A 144 -4.18 1.73 16.32
N GLY A 145 -5.34 1.47 16.93
CA GLY A 145 -5.60 1.90 18.32
C GLY A 145 -6.57 3.08 18.40
N GLN A 146 -6.38 3.95 19.40
CA GLN A 146 -7.31 5.04 19.68
C GLN A 146 -7.11 6.20 18.71
N LYS A 147 -8.23 6.81 18.29
CA LYS A 147 -8.24 7.89 17.29
C LYS A 147 -8.12 9.24 17.98
N ASN A 148 -6.93 9.56 18.48
CA ASN A 148 -6.59 10.88 18.99
C ASN A 148 -5.55 11.55 18.06
N ASP A 149 -5.74 12.83 17.76
CA ASP A 149 -4.79 13.64 16.99
C ASP A 149 -3.40 13.66 17.63
N THR A 150 -3.30 13.66 18.96
CA THR A 150 -2.02 13.59 19.66
C THR A 150 -1.29 12.28 19.37
N GLU A 151 -1.99 11.15 19.37
CA GLU A 151 -1.41 9.84 19.07
C GLU A 151 -0.97 9.75 17.61
N LEU A 152 -1.80 10.25 16.69
CA LEU A 152 -1.48 10.29 15.26
C LEU A 152 -0.23 11.12 14.98
N ASN A 153 -0.08 12.28 15.64
CA ASN A 153 1.12 13.12 15.51
C ASN A 153 2.38 12.42 16.06
N THR A 154 2.27 11.71 17.19
CA THR A 154 3.37 10.90 17.72
C THR A 154 3.79 9.82 16.73
N LYS A 155 2.85 9.09 16.15
CA LYS A 155 3.16 8.07 15.14
C LYS A 155 3.75 8.66 13.87
N LEU A 156 3.26 9.81 13.40
CA LEU A 156 3.86 10.53 12.28
C LEU A 156 5.33 10.90 12.56
N SER A 157 5.66 11.31 13.79
CA SER A 157 7.06 11.59 14.16
C SER A 157 7.96 10.35 14.20
N GLN A 158 7.40 9.17 14.43
CA GLN A 158 8.13 7.89 14.41
C GLN A 158 8.31 7.32 13.00
N LEU A 159 7.48 7.75 12.06
CA LEU A 159 7.46 7.23 10.69
C LEU A 159 8.82 7.35 9.94
N PRO A 160 9.61 8.43 10.07
CA PRO A 160 10.94 8.50 9.46
C PRO A 160 11.86 7.36 9.90
N ASP A 161 11.93 7.05 11.19
CA ASP A 161 12.80 6.00 11.71
C ASP A 161 12.28 4.61 11.31
N LEU A 162 10.96 4.41 11.39
CA LEU A 162 10.33 3.17 10.93
C LEU A 162 10.60 2.90 9.45
N LEU A 163 10.47 3.90 8.59
CA LEU A 163 10.74 3.76 7.16
C LEU A 163 12.23 3.55 6.85
N LEU A 164 13.15 3.88 7.77
CA LEU A 164 14.55 3.54 7.61
C LEU A 164 14.78 2.02 7.76
N HIS A 165 14.03 1.38 8.67
CA HIS A 165 14.07 -0.07 8.89
C HIS A 165 13.22 -0.85 7.89
N ALA A 166 12.00 -0.39 7.63
CA ALA A 166 11.04 -1.04 6.73
C ALA A 166 11.39 -0.86 5.25
N CYS A 167 11.98 0.28 4.88
CA CYS A 167 12.28 0.65 3.50
C CYS A 167 13.71 1.22 3.32
N PRO A 168 14.77 0.50 3.74
CA PRO A 168 16.14 0.98 3.59
C PRO A 168 16.46 1.27 2.13
N PHE A 169 16.98 2.47 1.87
CA PHE A 169 17.28 2.97 0.52
C PHE A 169 16.11 2.83 -0.46
N GLY A 170 14.88 2.87 0.03
CA GLY A 170 13.64 2.79 -0.75
C GLY A 170 13.19 1.37 -1.09
N THR A 171 13.90 0.33 -0.66
CA THR A 171 13.52 -1.07 -0.91
C THR A 171 12.67 -1.57 0.25
N LEU A 172 11.40 -1.91 -0.01
CA LEU A 172 10.49 -2.46 0.99
C LEU A 172 10.97 -3.84 1.44
N LEU A 173 11.21 -4.00 2.75
CA LEU A 173 11.55 -5.27 3.39
C LEU A 173 10.36 -5.82 4.18
N ASP A 174 9.64 -4.95 4.89
CA ASP A 174 8.46 -5.31 5.67
C ASP A 174 7.47 -4.14 5.68
N ALA A 175 6.21 -4.41 5.37
CA ALA A 175 5.12 -3.43 5.44
C ALA A 175 4.45 -3.38 6.83
N ASN A 176 4.75 -4.32 7.73
CA ASN A 176 4.23 -4.33 9.09
C ASN A 176 5.05 -3.39 10.00
N LEU A 177 4.73 -2.09 9.92
CA LEU A 177 5.45 -1.07 10.69
C LEU A 177 5.25 -1.20 12.21
N GLN A 178 4.20 -1.85 12.68
CA GLN A 178 4.02 -2.10 14.12
C GLN A 178 5.11 -3.02 14.67
N HIS A 179 5.41 -4.10 13.94
CA HIS A 179 6.45 -5.04 14.33
C HIS A 179 7.84 -4.41 14.29
N SER A 180 8.06 -3.54 13.29
CA SER A 180 9.28 -2.73 13.20
C SER A 180 9.46 -1.82 14.42
N LEU A 181 8.39 -1.18 14.92
CA LEU A 181 8.46 -0.32 16.11
C LEU A 181 8.87 -1.11 17.35
N ASP A 182 8.29 -2.30 17.54
CA ASP A 182 8.67 -3.18 18.64
C ASP A 182 10.15 -3.57 18.52
N SER A 183 10.64 -3.92 17.32
CA SER A 183 12.06 -4.27 17.13
C SER A 183 13.04 -3.14 17.49
N ILE A 184 12.68 -1.88 17.24
CA ILE A 184 13.51 -0.70 17.54
C ILE A 184 13.60 -0.47 19.05
N ASN A 185 12.48 -0.61 19.76
CA ASN A 185 12.40 -0.39 21.21
C ASN A 185 13.11 -1.50 22.02
N PHE A 186 13.36 -2.67 21.43
CA PHE A 186 14.02 -3.81 22.08
C PHE A 186 15.52 -3.92 21.81
N ALA A 187 16.17 -2.86 21.30
CA ALA A 187 17.61 -2.82 21.07
C ALA A 187 18.45 -2.73 22.37
N SER A 188 18.35 -3.75 23.23
CA SER A 188 19.37 -4.09 24.23
C SER A 188 19.98 -5.46 23.88
N VAL A 189 21.20 -5.42 23.35
CA VAL A 189 22.22 -6.49 23.25
C VAL A 189 21.74 -7.92 23.49
N THR A 190 21.35 -8.61 22.43
CA THR A 190 21.73 -10.00 22.17
C THR A 190 21.42 -10.29 20.71
N HIS A 191 22.28 -11.09 20.04
CA HIS A 191 22.15 -11.46 18.64
C HIS A 191 20.69 -11.72 18.25
N PRO A 192 20.16 -11.14 17.15
CA PRO A 192 18.82 -11.47 16.71
C PRO A 192 18.82 -12.94 16.28
N GLN A 193 18.34 -13.83 17.15
CA GLN A 193 17.77 -15.09 16.69
C GLN A 193 16.79 -14.71 15.59
N LYS A 194 16.96 -15.29 14.39
CA LYS A 194 16.09 -15.08 13.23
C LYS A 194 14.65 -15.41 13.60
N GLN A 195 13.94 -14.46 14.21
CA GLN A 195 12.52 -14.57 14.41
C GLN A 195 11.89 -14.24 13.05
N PRO A 196 11.01 -15.12 12.54
CA PRO A 196 10.34 -14.82 11.29
C PRO A 196 9.46 -13.57 11.49
N ALA A 197 9.34 -12.74 10.45
CA ALA A 197 8.67 -11.44 10.48
C ALA A 197 7.22 -11.46 11.01
N TRP A 198 6.57 -12.63 11.02
CA TRP A 198 5.22 -12.81 11.55
C TRP A 198 5.15 -13.06 13.07
N LYS A 199 6.28 -13.20 13.78
CA LYS A 199 6.31 -13.58 15.21
C LYS A 199 6.25 -12.37 16.13
N ALA A 200 5.08 -12.03 16.66
CA ALA A 200 4.93 -11.00 17.70
C ALA A 200 5.20 -11.59 19.10
N GLY A 201 6.40 -11.38 19.64
CA GLY A 201 6.73 -11.57 21.05
C GLY A 201 6.56 -13.00 21.63
N THR A 202 6.72 -13.10 22.96
CA THR A 202 6.58 -14.34 23.72
C THR A 202 5.20 -14.41 24.38
N TYR A 203 4.33 -15.32 23.92
CA TYR A 203 2.98 -15.51 24.47
C TYR A 203 3.04 -16.20 25.85
N LYS A 204 2.40 -15.63 26.87
CA LYS A 204 2.31 -16.18 28.24
C LYS A 204 0.91 -16.67 28.63
N GLY A 205 -0.05 -16.70 27.70
CA GLY A 205 -1.44 -17.05 27.97
C GLY A 205 -1.77 -18.53 27.70
N LYS A 206 -3.06 -18.87 27.83
CA LYS A 206 -3.57 -20.22 27.53
C LYS A 206 -3.58 -20.44 26.02
N PRO A 207 -3.06 -21.58 25.52
CA PRO A 207 -3.09 -21.88 24.11
C PRO A 207 -4.51 -21.90 23.53
N GLN A 208 -4.76 -21.13 22.47
CA GLN A 208 -6.04 -21.05 21.78
C GLN A 208 -5.84 -20.83 20.27
N VAL A 209 -6.61 -21.55 19.45
CA VAL A 209 -6.74 -21.30 18.01
C VAL A 209 -8.19 -20.93 17.74
N SER A 210 -8.41 -19.83 17.02
CA SER A 210 -9.72 -19.38 16.57
C SER A 210 -9.70 -19.27 15.06
N ILE A 211 -10.59 -20.02 14.40
CA ILE A 211 -10.75 -20.01 12.95
C ILE A 211 -12.11 -19.38 12.66
N SER A 212 -12.14 -18.43 11.74
CA SER A 212 -13.36 -17.82 11.23
C SER A 212 -13.36 -17.92 9.72
N ILE A 213 -14.45 -18.43 9.16
CA ILE A 213 -14.68 -18.50 7.72
C ILE A 213 -15.79 -17.51 7.41
N THR A 214 -15.53 -16.57 6.51
CA THR A 214 -16.50 -15.58 6.07
C THR A 214 -16.69 -15.71 4.57
N GLU A 215 -17.93 -15.86 4.12
CA GLU A 215 -18.28 -15.91 2.71
C GLU A 215 -19.11 -14.69 2.32
N LYS A 216 -18.82 -14.15 1.14
CA LYS A 216 -19.55 -13.03 0.55
C LYS A 216 -20.02 -13.43 -0.84
N VAL A 217 -21.35 -13.49 -1.00
CA VAL A 217 -21.99 -13.66 -2.30
C VAL A 217 -22.20 -12.29 -2.93
N LYS A 218 -21.65 -12.09 -4.13
CA LYS A 218 -21.94 -10.96 -5.00
C LYS A 218 -22.85 -11.46 -6.11
N SER A 219 -23.99 -10.83 -6.32
CA SER A 219 -24.93 -11.16 -7.39
C SER A 219 -25.32 -9.89 -8.14
N MET A 220 -25.52 -10.02 -9.44
CA MET A 220 -25.95 -8.95 -10.34
C MET A 220 -27.02 -9.52 -11.26
N GLN A 221 -28.22 -8.94 -11.18
CA GLN A 221 -29.35 -9.32 -12.01
C GLN A 221 -29.54 -8.26 -13.09
N TYR A 222 -29.57 -8.67 -14.35
CA TYR A 222 -29.61 -7.75 -15.49
C TYR A 222 -31.01 -7.57 -16.08
N ASP A 223 -32.00 -8.39 -15.65
CA ASP A 223 -33.41 -8.35 -16.08
C ASP A 223 -33.58 -8.17 -17.60
N LYS A 224 -32.68 -8.81 -18.35
CA LYS A 224 -32.61 -8.77 -19.81
C LYS A 224 -32.48 -10.18 -20.31
N GLN A 225 -33.33 -10.57 -21.25
CA GLN A 225 -33.36 -11.92 -21.80
C GLN A 225 -32.03 -12.34 -22.45
N ASP A 226 -31.25 -11.38 -22.94
CA ASP A 226 -29.98 -11.62 -23.63
C ASP A 226 -28.74 -11.54 -22.72
N ILE A 227 -28.89 -11.14 -21.46
CA ILE A 227 -27.77 -11.00 -20.52
C ILE A 227 -28.04 -11.88 -19.31
N ALA A 228 -27.26 -12.95 -19.18
CA ALA A 228 -27.34 -13.82 -18.02
C ALA A 228 -26.96 -13.07 -16.74
N ASP A 229 -27.76 -13.28 -15.69
CA ASP A 229 -27.43 -12.86 -14.34
C ASP A 229 -26.09 -13.48 -13.92
N THR A 230 -25.26 -12.70 -13.24
CA THR A 230 -23.94 -13.13 -12.81
C THR A 230 -23.86 -13.16 -11.29
N TRP A 231 -23.21 -14.18 -10.74
CA TRP A 231 -22.90 -14.23 -9.31
C TRP A 231 -21.49 -14.76 -9.08
N GLN A 232 -20.91 -14.38 -7.94
CA GLN A 232 -19.58 -14.77 -7.50
C GLN A 232 -19.61 -14.95 -5.99
N VAL A 233 -18.98 -16.02 -5.49
CA VAL A 233 -18.75 -16.21 -4.05
C VAL A 233 -17.28 -15.96 -3.75
N VAL A 234 -17.00 -15.12 -2.76
CA VAL A 234 -15.66 -14.83 -2.27
C VAL A 234 -15.60 -15.22 -0.80
N GLY A 235 -14.71 -16.15 -0.47
CA GLY A 235 -14.48 -16.62 0.91
C GLY A 235 -13.17 -16.09 1.48
N THR A 236 -13.14 -15.83 2.79
CA THR A 236 -11.95 -15.51 3.57
C THR A 236 -11.86 -16.45 4.76
N VAL A 237 -10.70 -17.07 4.97
CA VAL A 237 -10.39 -17.86 6.17
C VAL A 237 -9.41 -17.09 7.04
N THR A 238 -9.86 -16.67 8.22
CA THR A 238 -9.05 -15.96 9.21
C THR A 238 -8.68 -16.92 10.33
N CYS A 239 -7.38 -17.09 10.58
CA CYS A 239 -6.86 -17.88 11.69
C CYS A 239 -6.17 -16.96 12.71
N LYS A 240 -6.67 -16.94 13.93
CA LYS A 240 -6.04 -16.26 15.07
C LYS A 240 -5.45 -17.32 16.00
N VAL A 241 -4.15 -17.24 16.19
CA VAL A 241 -3.39 -18.22 16.97
C VAL A 241 -2.79 -17.53 18.18
N SER A 242 -3.05 -18.10 19.36
CA SER A 242 -2.49 -17.69 20.64
C SER A 242 -1.80 -18.92 21.23
N PHE A 243 -0.57 -19.25 20.82
CA PHE A 243 0.15 -20.47 21.30
C PHE A 243 1.63 -20.15 21.62
N PHE A 244 2.28 -21.05 22.36
CA PHE A 244 3.73 -21.04 22.58
C PHE A 244 4.52 -21.38 21.29
N SER A 245 5.83 -21.12 21.26
CA SER A 245 6.62 -21.30 20.04
C SER A 245 6.70 -22.76 19.57
N GLY A 246 6.68 -22.97 18.24
CA GLY A 246 7.11 -24.24 17.60
C GLY A 246 6.00 -25.14 17.05
N THR A 247 4.76 -24.65 16.92
CA THR A 247 3.63 -25.47 16.46
C THR A 247 3.23 -25.13 15.01
N CYS A 248 3.24 -26.13 14.13
CA CYS A 248 2.66 -26.03 12.79
C CYS A 248 1.14 -26.22 12.87
N ILE A 249 0.38 -25.28 12.29
CA ILE A 249 -1.08 -25.40 12.18
C ILE A 249 -1.40 -25.71 10.72
N THR A 250 -2.09 -26.82 10.51
CA THR A 250 -2.62 -27.21 9.20
C THR A 250 -4.13 -27.05 9.23
N ILE A 251 -4.69 -26.30 8.28
CA ILE A 251 -6.13 -26.15 8.09
C ILE A 251 -6.47 -26.87 6.79
N THR A 252 -7.41 -27.82 6.85
CA THR A 252 -7.89 -28.55 5.67
C THR A 252 -9.29 -28.06 5.34
N LEU A 253 -9.51 -27.66 4.08
CA LEU A 253 -10.82 -27.28 3.55
C LEU A 253 -11.26 -28.32 2.53
N ASN A 254 -12.53 -28.73 2.59
CA ASN A 254 -13.12 -29.64 1.62
C ASN A 254 -13.87 -28.82 0.55
N TYR A 255 -13.64 -29.12 -0.72
CA TYR A 255 -14.37 -28.52 -1.84
C TYR A 255 -15.11 -29.62 -2.62
N GLU A 256 -16.44 -29.64 -2.56
CA GLU A 256 -17.28 -30.56 -3.33
C GLU A 256 -17.48 -30.02 -4.75
N LYS A 257 -16.49 -30.24 -5.61
CA LYS A 257 -16.63 -30.35 -7.08
C LYS A 257 -15.32 -30.92 -7.63
N GLU A 258 -15.28 -32.25 -7.73
CA GLU A 258 -14.35 -33.10 -8.49
C GLU A 258 -12.82 -32.93 -8.38
N ASN A 259 -12.29 -32.04 -7.56
CA ASN A 259 -10.87 -32.04 -7.21
C ASN A 259 -10.70 -31.53 -5.76
N LEU A 260 -10.06 -32.33 -4.90
CA LEU A 260 -9.61 -31.89 -3.58
C LEU A 260 -8.59 -30.76 -3.76
N LEU A 261 -9.03 -29.51 -3.64
CA LEU A 261 -8.13 -28.39 -3.41
C LEU A 261 -7.76 -28.36 -1.93
N THR A 262 -6.74 -29.13 -1.56
CA THR A 262 -6.12 -29.00 -0.25
C THR A 262 -5.37 -27.68 -0.20
N PHE A 263 -5.96 -26.66 0.42
CA PHE A 263 -5.23 -25.44 0.77
C PHE A 263 -4.35 -25.72 1.99
N THR A 264 -3.16 -26.25 1.77
CA THR A 264 -2.17 -26.36 2.84
C THR A 264 -1.57 -24.99 3.09
N LEU A 265 -2.06 -24.27 4.08
CA LEU A 265 -1.37 -23.09 4.59
C LEU A 265 -0.15 -23.58 5.38
N TYR A 266 1.00 -23.72 4.71
CA TYR A 266 2.24 -24.07 5.39
C TYR A 266 2.76 -22.85 6.15
N CYS A 267 2.51 -22.81 7.45
CA CYS A 267 3.31 -21.95 8.32
C CYS A 267 4.64 -22.68 8.59
N TYR A 268 5.59 -22.60 7.65
CA TYR A 268 6.94 -23.14 7.85
C TYR A 268 7.66 -22.29 8.90
N MET A 269 7.95 -22.87 10.07
CA MET A 269 9.04 -22.43 10.93
C MET A 269 10.21 -23.39 10.75
N THR A 270 11.12 -23.07 9.84
CA THR A 270 12.42 -23.76 9.76
C THR A 270 13.35 -23.11 10.78
N PHE A 271 14.05 -23.96 11.54
CA PHE A 271 14.92 -23.65 12.69
C PHE A 271 16.04 -22.64 12.40
#